data_AF-A0A8H9H4Y6-F1
#
_entry.id   AF-A0A8H9H4Y6-F1
#
_cell.length_a   1.000
_cell.length_b   1.000
_cell.length_c   1.000
_cell.angle_alpha   90.00
_cell.angle_beta   90.00
_cell.angle_gamma   90.00
#
_symmetry.space_group_name_H-M   'P 1'
#
loop_
_entity.id
_entity.type
_entity.pdbx_description
1 polymer ?
#
loop_
_entity_poly.entity_id
_entity_poly.type
_entity_poly.pdbx_seq_one_letter_code
_entity_poly.pdbx_strand_id
1 'polypeptide(L)'
;MYWDGFTTMEHDVRAVVGDPRWTLLPPVARAHTLAQRALVTPDGVRWLFGAHARWYRLDRVDGRWHLSAPPSHPAVRSGARPSAPSVAIPPALIPAGPDFAYDRGSTQGFVGPDVPHEITERLRALLLAHRGLRREDFPLGGSVYQQIFARDVAATVAAVWGTIMWCAYAPAFDGNEVMLSMFGEFLARPLPGDDWVRWLPMGSLDALVALYAERMRSGAREAGLRLAGLMTETATVLRADPRFRPRADALIAMAEPLLGSPWLDQHALPGGAVRQAWLSRCPPHLVSATLPEWAPGEHFRHTLYDLVEALDYTAARGMDPRAMAAALLAADVAGVCGVSEPAWAAPGGSRTAQVVAALYPWMDDELRQALYLALAEPAHPLRGCWPAGGELPPGLVPPDRETAAALLGSAYATGLAWCALTSTPAPPEGFAVCSAVVKCLIHQRDDPRPQEAAEPRRPDLDESGGWLFETSNSDIPSLPPL
;
A
#
# COMPACT_ATOMS: atom_id res chain seq x y z
N MET A 1 30.93 -16.63 11.36
CA MET A 1 29.54 -16.17 11.52
C MET A 1 29.59 -15.01 12.52
N TYR A 2 29.38 -13.78 12.07
CA TYR A 2 29.39 -12.61 12.97
C TYR A 2 28.09 -12.59 13.76
N TRP A 3 28.17 -12.32 15.06
CA TRP A 3 26.99 -12.14 15.92
C TRP A 3 26.16 -10.94 15.44
N ASP A 4 24.84 -11.10 15.35
CA ASP A 4 23.88 -10.01 15.07
C ASP A 4 22.97 -9.83 16.29
N GLY A 5 23.17 -8.71 17.01
CA GLY A 5 22.41 -8.41 18.21
C GLY A 5 20.92 -8.21 17.96
N PHE A 6 20.55 -7.60 16.83
CA PHE A 6 19.14 -7.34 16.48
C PHE A 6 18.43 -8.66 16.17
N THR A 7 18.95 -9.44 15.22
CA THR A 7 18.33 -10.73 14.84
C THR A 7 18.22 -11.69 16.02
N THR A 8 19.25 -11.75 16.87
CA THR A 8 19.21 -12.60 18.06
C THR A 8 18.12 -12.16 19.03
N MET A 9 17.99 -10.85 19.25
CA MET A 9 17.01 -10.32 20.18
C MET A 9 15.58 -10.43 19.67
N GLU A 10 15.36 -10.26 18.37
CA GLU A 10 14.06 -10.55 17.75
C GLU A 10 13.63 -11.98 18.02
N HIS A 11 14.54 -12.94 17.80
CA HIS A 11 14.26 -14.35 18.02
C HIS A 11 13.93 -14.64 19.50
N ASP A 12 14.70 -14.08 20.44
CA ASP A 12 14.47 -14.27 21.87
C ASP A 12 13.13 -13.66 22.34
N VAL A 13 12.81 -12.43 21.91
CA VAL A 13 11.52 -11.80 22.24
C VAL A 13 10.36 -12.58 21.62
N ARG A 14 10.47 -13.03 20.36
CA ARG A 14 9.43 -13.87 19.73
C ARG A 14 9.22 -15.17 20.49
N ALA A 15 10.29 -15.82 20.96
CA ALA A 15 10.20 -17.04 21.76
C ALA A 15 9.48 -16.79 23.10
N VAL A 16 9.78 -15.67 23.77
CA VAL A 16 9.12 -15.31 25.03
C VAL A 16 7.64 -14.97 24.84
N VAL A 17 7.31 -14.17 23.82
CA VAL A 17 5.92 -13.76 23.55
C VAL A 17 5.09 -14.93 23.03
N GLY A 18 5.70 -15.87 22.32
CA GLY A 18 5.08 -17.11 21.85
C GLY A 18 4.81 -18.14 22.96
N ASP A 19 5.40 -17.99 24.14
CA ASP A 19 5.10 -18.85 25.29
C ASP A 19 3.67 -18.57 25.79
N PRO A 20 2.78 -19.57 25.90
CA PRO A 20 1.41 -19.38 26.38
C PRO A 20 1.32 -18.68 27.75
N ARG A 21 2.36 -18.82 28.59
CA ARG A 21 2.44 -18.17 29.91
C ARG A 21 2.61 -16.65 29.81
N TRP A 22 3.05 -16.12 28.68
CA TRP A 22 3.23 -14.68 28.48
C TRP A 22 1.97 -13.89 28.81
N THR A 23 0.82 -14.36 28.34
CA THR A 23 -0.48 -13.70 28.56
C THR A 23 -0.94 -13.72 30.01
N LEU A 24 -0.41 -14.66 30.82
CA LEU A 24 -0.71 -14.81 32.23
C LEU A 24 0.17 -13.92 33.13
N LEU A 25 1.25 -13.34 32.58
CA LEU A 25 2.16 -12.50 33.35
C LEU A 25 1.54 -11.12 33.67
N PRO A 26 1.71 -10.61 34.90
CA PRO A 26 1.35 -9.23 35.23
C PRO A 26 2.03 -8.22 34.30
N PRO A 27 1.38 -7.08 33.96
CA PRO A 27 1.95 -6.08 33.04
C PRO A 27 3.36 -5.61 33.43
N VAL A 28 3.63 -5.43 34.72
CA VAL A 28 4.96 -5.03 35.22
C VAL A 28 6.01 -6.11 34.98
N ALA A 29 5.65 -7.38 35.14
CA ALA A 29 6.56 -8.50 34.86
C ALA A 29 6.88 -8.57 33.37
N ARG A 30 5.87 -8.43 32.50
CA ARG A 30 6.07 -8.34 31.04
C ARG A 30 6.99 -7.17 30.65
N ALA A 31 6.76 -5.99 31.22
CA ALA A 31 7.61 -4.82 31.01
C ALA A 31 9.06 -5.09 31.42
N HIS A 32 9.28 -5.71 32.57
CA HIS A 32 10.61 -6.05 33.06
C HIS A 32 11.31 -7.08 32.18
N THR A 33 10.60 -8.13 31.76
CA THR A 33 11.11 -9.17 30.84
C THR A 33 11.54 -8.57 29.49
N LEU A 34 10.80 -7.60 28.96
CA LEU A 34 11.18 -6.87 27.75
C LEU A 34 12.33 -5.90 27.97
N ALA A 35 12.37 -5.22 29.11
CA ALA A 35 13.45 -4.28 29.44
C ALA A 35 14.82 -4.97 29.42
N GLN A 36 14.90 -6.21 29.93
CA GLN A 36 16.13 -7.01 29.88
C GLN A 36 16.59 -7.37 28.45
N ARG A 37 15.70 -7.23 27.46
CA ARG A 37 15.89 -7.53 26.05
C ARG A 37 16.07 -6.27 25.19
N ALA A 38 16.16 -5.10 25.79
CA ALA A 38 16.53 -3.90 25.06
C ALA A 38 18.00 -3.97 24.62
N LEU A 39 18.31 -3.37 23.47
CA LEU A 39 19.67 -3.25 22.96
C LEU A 39 20.17 -1.82 23.11
N VAL A 40 21.49 -1.68 23.24
CA VAL A 40 22.21 -0.43 23.04
C VAL A 40 23.22 -0.62 21.91
N THR A 41 23.23 0.28 20.93
CA THR A 41 24.19 0.31 19.83
C THR A 41 25.47 1.05 20.25
N PRO A 42 26.59 0.93 19.50
CA PRO A 42 27.88 1.54 19.86
C PRO A 42 27.84 3.06 20.02
N ASP A 43 26.93 3.73 19.32
CA ASP A 43 26.66 5.17 19.43
C ASP A 43 25.78 5.53 20.65
N GLY A 44 25.38 4.55 21.46
CA GLY A 44 24.58 4.73 22.66
C GLY A 44 23.07 4.83 22.41
N VAL A 45 22.57 4.65 21.18
CA VAL A 45 21.12 4.60 20.92
C VAL A 45 20.53 3.33 21.53
N ARG A 46 19.34 3.45 22.13
CA ARG A 46 18.63 2.33 22.72
C ARG A 46 17.49 1.86 21.83
N TRP A 47 17.33 0.54 21.76
CA TRP A 47 16.38 -0.14 20.90
C TRP A 47 15.59 -1.17 21.69
N LEU A 48 14.31 -1.34 21.33
CA LEU A 48 13.41 -2.31 21.92
C LEU A 48 12.65 -3.00 20.80
N PHE A 49 12.66 -4.33 20.79
CA PHE A 49 11.74 -5.10 19.94
C PHE A 49 10.48 -5.38 20.75
N GLY A 50 9.36 -4.82 20.31
CA GLY A 50 8.13 -4.72 21.11
C GLY A 50 6.88 -5.02 20.29
N ALA A 51 5.79 -4.35 20.67
CA ALA A 51 4.47 -4.54 20.07
C ALA A 51 4.49 -4.58 18.53
N HIS A 52 3.55 -5.33 17.97
CA HIS A 52 3.44 -5.61 16.53
C HIS A 52 4.65 -6.34 15.94
N ALA A 53 5.55 -6.90 16.77
CA ALA A 53 6.82 -7.49 16.37
C ALA A 53 7.71 -6.52 15.55
N ARG A 54 7.83 -5.27 16.01
CA ARG A 54 8.67 -4.25 15.37
C ARG A 54 9.66 -3.62 16.35
N TRP A 55 10.68 -2.99 15.77
CA TRP A 55 11.69 -2.24 16.49
C TRP A 55 11.24 -0.82 16.84
N TYR A 56 11.61 -0.40 18.03
CA TYR A 56 11.41 0.93 18.55
C TYR A 56 12.75 1.51 18.98
N ARG A 57 13.00 2.77 18.62
CA ARG A 57 14.20 3.54 18.96
C ARG A 57 13.84 4.56 20.04
N LEU A 58 14.64 4.65 21.09
CA LEU A 58 14.49 5.71 22.09
C LEU A 58 15.09 7.01 21.52
N ASP A 59 14.22 7.98 21.24
CA ASP A 59 14.62 9.30 20.73
C ASP A 59 15.30 10.10 21.85
N ARG A 60 16.44 10.71 21.49
CA ARG A 60 17.31 11.43 22.42
C ARG A 60 16.79 12.81 22.77
N VAL A 61 15.95 13.40 21.92
CA VAL A 61 15.44 14.76 22.01
C VAL A 61 14.19 14.80 22.90
N ASP A 62 13.22 13.91 22.66
CA ASP A 62 11.95 13.91 23.41
C ASP A 62 11.85 12.80 24.48
N GLY A 63 12.82 11.88 24.51
CA GLY A 63 12.87 10.79 25.49
C GLY A 63 11.78 9.73 25.28
N ARG A 64 11.14 9.69 24.11
CA ARG A 64 10.07 8.74 23.79
C ARG A 64 10.57 7.63 22.89
N TRP A 65 9.87 6.51 22.94
CA TRP A 65 10.09 5.40 22.03
C TRP A 65 9.31 5.64 20.74
N HIS A 66 10.02 5.64 19.62
CA HIS A 66 9.46 5.81 18.28
C HIS A 66 9.59 4.52 17.48
N LEU A 67 8.56 4.18 16.70
CA LEU A 67 8.62 3.06 15.79
C LEU A 67 9.67 3.33 14.73
N SER A 68 10.63 2.41 14.55
CA SER A 68 11.86 2.75 13.86
C SER A 68 12.54 1.49 13.33
N ALA A 69 12.78 1.41 12.02
CA ALA A 69 13.41 0.23 11.42
C ALA A 69 14.85 0.07 11.94
N PRO A 70 15.30 -1.17 12.24
CA PRO A 70 16.61 -1.41 12.80
C PRO A 70 17.71 -1.03 11.79
N PRO A 71 18.92 -0.70 12.25
CA PRO A 71 20.03 -0.42 11.35
C PRO A 71 20.38 -1.66 10.52
N SER A 72 20.64 -1.44 9.23
CA SER A 72 21.05 -2.49 8.29
C SER A 72 22.56 -2.74 8.31
N HIS A 73 23.35 -1.78 8.79
CA HIS A 73 24.81 -1.85 8.74
C HIS A 73 25.36 -2.96 9.68
N PRO A 74 26.09 -3.97 9.16
CA PRO A 74 26.53 -5.13 9.96
C PRO A 74 27.40 -4.77 11.18
N ALA A 75 28.23 -3.73 11.08
CA ALA A 75 29.06 -3.29 12.21
C ALA A 75 28.23 -2.73 13.38
N VAL A 76 27.11 -2.06 13.09
CA VAL A 76 26.22 -1.52 14.12
C VAL A 76 25.48 -2.66 14.80
N ARG A 77 24.94 -3.60 14.00
CA ARG A 77 24.21 -4.77 14.49
C ARG A 77 25.07 -5.72 15.33
N SER A 78 26.31 -5.96 14.91
CA SER A 78 27.27 -6.80 15.65
C SER A 78 27.86 -6.12 16.88
N GLY A 79 27.90 -4.78 16.90
CA GLY A 79 28.30 -3.98 18.05
C GLY A 79 27.20 -3.83 19.12
N ALA A 80 25.94 -4.12 18.79
CA ALA A 80 24.82 -3.98 19.72
C ALA A 80 24.93 -4.94 20.91
N ARG A 81 24.58 -4.46 22.11
CA ARG A 81 24.64 -5.24 23.36
C ARG A 81 23.33 -5.12 24.14
N PRO A 82 22.87 -6.19 24.83
CA PRO A 82 21.74 -6.10 25.73
C PRO A 82 22.01 -5.08 26.84
N SER A 83 21.07 -4.17 27.07
CA SER A 83 21.17 -3.15 28.12
C SER A 83 19.78 -2.64 28.47
N ALA A 84 19.35 -2.91 29.72
CA ALA A 84 18.06 -2.45 30.19
C ALA A 84 17.96 -0.92 30.15
N PRO A 85 16.85 -0.36 29.64
CA PRO A 85 16.64 1.08 29.61
C PRO A 85 16.43 1.60 31.03
N SER A 86 16.93 2.80 31.31
CA SER A 86 16.61 3.55 32.52
C SER A 86 15.21 4.18 32.47
N VAL A 87 14.64 4.30 31.27
CA VAL A 87 13.30 4.83 31.02
C VAL A 87 12.28 3.69 31.03
N ALA A 88 11.12 3.93 31.65
CA ALA A 88 10.04 2.96 31.67
C ALA A 88 9.53 2.66 30.25
N ILE A 89 9.25 1.39 29.96
CA ILE A 89 8.64 0.97 28.70
C ILE A 89 7.14 1.29 28.76
N PRO A 90 6.60 2.10 27.82
CA PRO A 90 5.17 2.38 27.77
C PRO A 90 4.35 1.08 27.59
N PRO A 91 3.18 0.96 28.23
CA PRO A 91 2.34 -0.24 28.10
C PRO A 91 1.97 -0.61 26.66
N ALA A 92 1.83 0.40 25.79
CA ALA A 92 1.51 0.21 24.37
C ALA A 92 2.62 -0.52 23.58
N LEU A 93 3.86 -0.55 24.09
CA LEU A 93 4.98 -1.25 23.45
C LEU A 93 5.18 -2.67 23.96
N ILE A 94 4.44 -3.06 25.00
CA ILE A 94 4.49 -4.40 25.57
C ILE A 94 3.59 -5.31 24.73
N PRO A 95 4.13 -6.37 24.10
CA PRO A 95 3.32 -7.27 23.29
C PRO A 95 2.20 -7.92 24.11
N ALA A 96 1.03 -8.01 23.51
CA ALA A 96 -0.11 -8.73 24.06
C ALA A 96 -0.03 -10.23 23.74
N GLY A 97 0.71 -10.61 22.70
CA GLY A 97 0.78 -11.97 22.15
C GLY A 97 0.18 -12.02 20.74
N PRO A 98 -1.13 -11.76 20.57
CA PRO A 98 -1.78 -11.76 19.26
C PRO A 98 -1.16 -10.81 18.23
N ASP A 99 -0.55 -9.71 18.69
CA ASP A 99 0.15 -8.74 17.84
C ASP A 99 1.44 -9.28 17.22
N PHE A 100 1.99 -10.39 17.73
CA PHE A 100 3.15 -11.10 17.16
C PHE A 100 2.76 -12.16 16.14
N ALA A 101 1.52 -12.66 16.22
CA ALA A 101 0.97 -13.67 15.31
C ALA A 101 0.27 -13.05 14.08
N TYR A 102 0.21 -11.71 14.00
CA TYR A 102 -0.44 -10.98 12.92
C TYR A 102 0.26 -11.21 11.58
N ASP A 103 -0.51 -11.66 10.58
CA ASP A 103 -0.11 -11.61 9.17
C ASP A 103 -0.19 -10.15 8.71
N ARG A 104 0.97 -9.55 8.42
CA ARG A 104 1.05 -8.17 7.95
C ARG A 104 0.52 -7.97 6.53
N GLY A 105 0.28 -9.07 5.81
CA GLY A 105 -0.05 -9.05 4.39
C GLY A 105 1.12 -8.58 3.55
N SER A 106 0.83 -8.30 2.29
CA SER A 106 1.79 -7.71 1.36
C SER A 106 1.38 -6.28 1.01
N THR A 107 2.30 -5.33 1.14
CA THR A 107 2.15 -3.97 0.62
C THR A 107 2.48 -3.89 -0.86
N GLN A 108 2.93 -4.99 -1.51
CA GLN A 108 3.25 -4.98 -2.94
C GLN A 108 2.06 -4.43 -3.74
N GLY A 109 2.35 -3.46 -4.60
CA GLY A 109 1.38 -2.97 -5.56
C GLY A 109 0.94 -4.08 -6.51
N PHE A 110 -0.16 -3.84 -7.22
CA PHE A 110 -0.64 -4.70 -8.31
C PHE A 110 -0.03 -4.29 -9.66
N VAL A 111 1.14 -3.65 -9.61
CA VAL A 111 2.01 -3.36 -10.76
C VAL A 111 3.18 -4.32 -10.66
N GLY A 112 3.15 -5.38 -11.46
CA GLY A 112 4.01 -6.55 -11.24
C GLY A 112 3.26 -7.83 -11.58
N PRO A 113 3.13 -8.82 -10.67
CA PRO A 113 2.28 -9.97 -10.88
C PRO A 113 0.79 -9.59 -10.76
N ASP A 114 0.01 -9.95 -11.76
CA ASP A 114 -1.44 -9.74 -11.77
C ASP A 114 -2.13 -10.44 -10.59
N VAL A 115 -3.39 -10.07 -10.34
CA VAL A 115 -4.24 -10.84 -9.43
C VAL A 115 -4.49 -12.24 -10.02
N PRO A 116 -4.32 -13.34 -9.24
CA PRO A 116 -4.55 -14.70 -9.73
C PRO A 116 -5.89 -14.85 -10.46
N HIS A 117 -5.86 -15.59 -11.58
CA HIS A 117 -7.01 -15.76 -12.46
C HIS A 117 -8.24 -16.32 -11.72
N GLU A 118 -8.03 -17.28 -10.81
CA GLU A 118 -9.10 -17.89 -10.03
C GLU A 118 -9.84 -16.87 -9.14
N ILE A 119 -9.13 -15.84 -8.68
CA ILE A 119 -9.71 -14.76 -7.87
C ILE A 119 -10.50 -13.83 -8.79
N THR A 120 -9.92 -13.41 -9.93
CA THR A 120 -10.60 -12.50 -10.86
C THR A 120 -11.85 -13.12 -11.49
N GLU A 121 -11.86 -14.42 -11.81
CA GLU A 121 -13.05 -15.13 -12.27
C GLU A 121 -14.15 -15.20 -11.21
N ARG A 122 -13.80 -15.50 -9.96
CA ARG A 122 -14.76 -15.55 -8.86
C ARG A 122 -15.38 -14.17 -8.60
N LEU A 123 -14.57 -13.11 -8.63
CA LEU A 123 -15.06 -11.74 -8.51
C LEU A 123 -15.99 -11.38 -9.68
N ARG A 124 -15.64 -11.77 -10.92
CA ARG A 124 -16.48 -11.57 -12.09
C ARG A 124 -17.82 -12.27 -11.95
N ALA A 125 -17.83 -13.51 -11.46
CA ALA A 125 -19.06 -14.26 -11.21
C ALA A 125 -19.97 -13.54 -10.19
N LEU A 126 -19.40 -13.01 -9.10
CA LEU A 126 -20.14 -12.20 -8.12
C LEU A 126 -20.75 -10.95 -8.76
N LEU A 127 -19.96 -10.25 -9.57
CA LEU A 127 -20.40 -9.03 -10.25
C LEU A 127 -21.54 -9.32 -11.23
N LEU A 128 -21.41 -10.36 -12.05
CA LEU A 128 -22.45 -10.79 -12.99
C LEU A 128 -23.76 -11.17 -12.29
N ALA A 129 -23.68 -11.84 -11.13
CA ALA A 129 -24.85 -12.23 -10.36
C ALA A 129 -25.61 -11.02 -9.75
N HIS A 130 -24.92 -9.89 -9.54
CA HIS A 130 -25.47 -8.76 -8.79
C HIS A 130 -25.63 -7.45 -9.59
N ARG A 131 -25.08 -7.37 -10.82
CA ARG A 131 -25.17 -6.16 -11.67
C ARG A 131 -26.57 -5.85 -12.20
N GLY A 132 -27.44 -6.86 -12.30
CA GLY A 132 -28.81 -6.72 -12.81
C GLY A 132 -29.86 -6.32 -11.76
N LEU A 133 -29.44 -6.11 -10.50
CA LEU A 133 -30.35 -5.75 -9.42
C LEU A 133 -30.83 -4.30 -9.55
N ARG A 134 -32.08 -4.05 -9.14
CA ARG A 134 -32.70 -2.73 -9.32
C ARG A 134 -32.01 -1.68 -8.46
N ARG A 135 -31.70 -0.55 -9.08
CA ARG A 135 -31.11 0.61 -8.40
C ARG A 135 -32.01 1.18 -7.29
N GLU A 136 -33.32 1.06 -7.45
CA GLU A 136 -34.31 1.51 -6.44
C GLU A 136 -34.14 0.75 -5.11
N ASP A 137 -33.85 -0.55 -5.20
CA ASP A 137 -33.62 -1.41 -4.03
C ASP A 137 -32.23 -1.16 -3.44
N PHE A 138 -31.25 -0.84 -4.30
CA PHE A 138 -29.84 -0.62 -3.97
C PHE A 138 -29.32 0.75 -4.45
N PRO A 139 -29.79 1.87 -3.87
CA PRO A 139 -29.40 3.19 -4.30
C PRO A 139 -27.97 3.51 -3.88
N LEU A 140 -27.23 4.14 -4.79
CA LEU A 140 -25.92 4.74 -4.52
C LEU A 140 -25.99 6.14 -3.89
N GLY A 141 -27.21 6.63 -3.63
CA GLY A 141 -27.56 7.94 -3.06
C GLY A 141 -26.66 8.41 -1.92
N GLY A 142 -25.96 9.55 -2.06
CA GLY A 142 -25.23 10.18 -0.96
C GLY A 142 -23.92 9.48 -0.55
N SER A 143 -23.43 8.51 -1.33
CA SER A 143 -22.15 7.83 -1.10
C SER A 143 -21.00 8.46 -1.91
N VAL A 144 -19.76 8.27 -1.45
CA VAL A 144 -18.55 8.69 -2.19
C VAL A 144 -18.43 8.00 -3.56
N TYR A 145 -19.00 6.80 -3.70
CA TYR A 145 -18.98 6.01 -4.92
C TYR A 145 -19.74 6.65 -6.09
N GLN A 146 -20.63 7.63 -5.83
CA GLN A 146 -21.31 8.39 -6.89
C GLN A 146 -20.36 9.20 -7.79
N GLN A 147 -19.15 9.48 -7.30
CA GLN A 147 -18.13 10.19 -8.08
C GLN A 147 -17.38 9.23 -9.02
N ILE A 148 -17.46 7.92 -8.76
CA ILE A 148 -16.73 6.87 -9.48
C ILE A 148 -17.62 6.21 -10.53
N PHE A 149 -18.86 5.87 -10.16
CA PHE A 149 -19.76 5.07 -11.00
C PHE A 149 -20.79 5.92 -11.76
N ALA A 150 -21.17 5.42 -12.94
CA ALA A 150 -22.25 5.97 -13.74
C ALA A 150 -23.56 6.00 -12.93
N ARG A 151 -24.45 6.92 -13.30
CA ARG A 151 -25.62 7.22 -12.46
C ARG A 151 -26.53 6.00 -12.28
N ASP A 152 -26.65 5.15 -13.28
CA ASP A 152 -27.52 3.97 -13.33
C ASP A 152 -27.00 2.75 -12.57
N VAL A 153 -25.77 2.78 -12.07
CA VAL A 153 -25.16 1.69 -11.31
C VAL A 153 -25.88 1.49 -9.97
N ALA A 154 -25.96 0.23 -9.52
CA ALA A 154 -26.51 -0.17 -8.23
C ALA A 154 -25.43 -0.27 -7.14
N ALA A 155 -25.80 -0.07 -5.88
CA ALA A 155 -24.88 -0.15 -4.73
C ALA A 155 -24.18 -1.51 -4.58
N THR A 156 -24.71 -2.57 -5.18
CA THR A 156 -24.08 -3.90 -5.19
C THR A 156 -22.75 -3.91 -5.95
N VAL A 157 -22.66 -3.24 -7.10
CA VAL A 157 -21.40 -3.09 -7.86
C VAL A 157 -20.38 -2.30 -7.02
N ALA A 158 -20.83 -1.21 -6.40
CA ALA A 158 -19.99 -0.38 -5.54
C ALA A 158 -19.54 -1.10 -4.26
N ALA A 159 -20.34 -2.02 -3.72
CA ALA A 159 -19.94 -2.86 -2.60
C ALA A 159 -18.77 -3.78 -2.99
N VAL A 160 -18.82 -4.44 -4.15
CA VAL A 160 -17.70 -5.28 -4.63
C VAL A 160 -16.44 -4.44 -4.84
N TRP A 161 -16.55 -3.33 -5.58
CA TRP A 161 -15.42 -2.41 -5.80
C TRP A 161 -14.85 -1.87 -4.49
N GLY A 162 -15.73 -1.38 -3.61
CA GLY A 162 -15.37 -0.82 -2.33
C GLY A 162 -14.64 -1.83 -1.45
N THR A 163 -15.08 -3.10 -1.45
CA THR A 163 -14.41 -4.17 -0.72
C THR A 163 -13.03 -4.46 -1.28
N ILE A 164 -12.85 -4.49 -2.61
CA ILE A 164 -11.52 -4.66 -3.23
C ILE A 164 -10.59 -3.51 -2.82
N MET A 165 -11.03 -2.25 -2.98
CA MET A 165 -10.22 -1.08 -2.66
C MET A 165 -9.92 -0.94 -1.17
N TRP A 166 -10.84 -1.37 -0.31
CA TRP A 166 -10.62 -1.36 1.13
C TRP A 166 -9.70 -2.50 1.56
N CYS A 167 -9.74 -3.66 0.90
CA CYS A 167 -8.82 -4.76 1.24
C CYS A 167 -7.38 -4.52 0.75
N ALA A 168 -7.18 -3.69 -0.27
CA ALA A 168 -5.86 -3.32 -0.77
C ALA A 168 -5.15 -2.33 0.16
N TYR A 169 -3.87 -2.58 0.48
CA TYR A 169 -3.01 -1.63 1.20
C TYR A 169 -2.38 -0.56 0.29
N ALA A 170 -2.05 -0.94 -0.94
CA ALA A 170 -1.47 -0.06 -1.95
C ALA A 170 -2.17 -0.30 -3.31
N PRO A 171 -3.35 0.29 -3.53
CA PRO A 171 -4.14 0.11 -4.76
C PRO A 171 -3.55 0.85 -5.98
N ALA A 172 -2.30 0.55 -6.31
CA ALA A 172 -1.66 0.87 -7.58
C ALA A 172 -1.74 -0.38 -8.48
N PHE A 173 -2.43 -0.30 -9.61
CA PHE A 173 -2.70 -1.43 -10.49
C PHE A 173 -2.08 -1.24 -11.86
N ASP A 174 -1.64 -2.33 -12.50
CA ASP A 174 -1.32 -2.28 -13.93
C ASP A 174 -2.54 -1.73 -14.70
N GLY A 175 -2.28 -0.89 -15.70
CA GLY A 175 -3.29 -0.29 -16.56
C GLY A 175 -4.22 -1.32 -17.23
N ASN A 176 -3.72 -2.55 -17.44
CA ASN A 176 -4.43 -3.67 -18.05
C ASN A 176 -4.91 -4.73 -17.04
N GLU A 177 -4.83 -4.45 -15.73
CA GLU A 177 -5.24 -5.41 -14.71
C GLU A 177 -6.71 -5.82 -14.90
N VAL A 178 -6.91 -7.13 -15.09
CA VAL A 178 -8.21 -7.77 -15.38
C VAL A 178 -9.24 -7.42 -14.32
N MET A 179 -8.83 -7.38 -13.05
CA MET A 179 -9.70 -7.03 -11.93
C MET A 179 -10.26 -5.60 -12.04
N LEU A 180 -9.53 -4.64 -12.62
CA LEU A 180 -10.08 -3.30 -12.84
C LEU A 180 -10.93 -3.23 -14.11
N SER A 181 -10.49 -3.90 -15.18
CA SER A 181 -11.19 -3.87 -16.47
C SER A 181 -12.62 -4.39 -16.39
N MET A 182 -12.93 -5.34 -15.50
CA MET A 182 -14.30 -5.84 -15.32
C MET A 182 -15.30 -4.79 -14.82
N PHE A 183 -14.82 -3.67 -14.28
CA PHE A 183 -15.67 -2.57 -13.85
C PHE A 183 -15.90 -1.51 -14.92
N GLY A 184 -15.20 -1.59 -16.06
CA GLY A 184 -15.16 -0.53 -17.07
C GLY A 184 -16.54 -0.04 -17.54
N GLU A 185 -17.50 -0.95 -17.70
CA GLU A 185 -18.88 -0.62 -18.12
C GLU A 185 -19.67 0.19 -17.08
N PHE A 186 -19.26 0.16 -15.82
CA PHE A 186 -19.97 0.83 -14.72
C PHE A 186 -19.39 2.21 -14.39
N LEU A 187 -18.19 2.53 -14.85
CA LEU A 187 -17.50 3.75 -14.45
C LEU A 187 -18.12 4.99 -15.09
N ALA A 188 -18.25 6.08 -14.33
CA ALA A 188 -18.71 7.36 -14.87
C ALA A 188 -17.67 8.03 -15.77
N ARG A 189 -16.38 7.73 -15.52
CA ARG A 189 -15.21 8.27 -16.21
C ARG A 189 -14.12 7.19 -16.22
N PRO A 190 -13.18 7.23 -17.18
CA PRO A 190 -11.98 6.39 -17.11
C PRO A 190 -11.28 6.55 -15.76
N LEU A 191 -10.69 5.46 -15.25
CA LEU A 191 -9.93 5.50 -14.00
C LEU A 191 -8.72 6.42 -14.15
N PRO A 192 -8.34 7.15 -13.08
CA PRO A 192 -7.15 7.99 -13.09
C PRO A 192 -5.87 7.15 -13.29
N GLY A 193 -4.84 7.78 -13.85
CA GLY A 193 -3.57 7.15 -14.22
C GLY A 193 -3.32 7.13 -15.73
N ASP A 194 -2.26 6.46 -16.16
CA ASP A 194 -1.86 6.34 -17.56
C ASP A 194 -2.07 4.90 -18.07
N ASP A 195 -1.67 4.62 -19.31
CA ASP A 195 -1.83 3.28 -19.90
C ASP A 195 -1.08 2.18 -19.14
N TRP A 196 -0.18 2.53 -18.23
CA TRP A 196 0.67 1.62 -17.49
C TRP A 196 0.22 1.40 -16.05
N VAL A 197 -0.23 2.44 -15.36
CA VAL A 197 -0.62 2.34 -13.94
C VAL A 197 -1.87 3.16 -13.63
N ARG A 198 -2.81 2.53 -12.91
CA ARG A 198 -3.96 3.18 -12.28
C ARG A 198 -3.68 3.41 -10.80
N TRP A 199 -3.69 4.68 -10.40
CA TRP A 199 -3.46 5.12 -9.02
C TRP A 199 -4.80 5.35 -8.33
N LEU A 200 -5.24 4.39 -7.52
CA LEU A 200 -6.53 4.47 -6.84
C LEU A 200 -6.34 4.84 -5.37
N PRO A 201 -7.27 5.60 -4.76
CA PRO A 201 -7.22 5.85 -3.32
C PRO A 201 -7.51 4.57 -2.53
N MET A 202 -7.02 4.49 -1.30
CA MET A 202 -7.47 3.45 -0.37
C MET A 202 -8.99 3.52 -0.17
N GLY A 203 -9.65 2.36 -0.15
CA GLY A 203 -11.05 2.28 0.21
C GLY A 203 -11.29 2.70 1.65
N SER A 204 -12.50 3.20 1.94
CA SER A 204 -12.91 3.65 3.27
C SER A 204 -13.94 2.69 3.87
N LEU A 205 -13.72 2.28 5.13
CA LEU A 205 -14.72 1.49 5.85
C LEU A 205 -16.04 2.26 6.01
N ASP A 206 -15.97 3.58 6.20
CA ASP A 206 -17.16 4.43 6.29
C ASP A 206 -17.99 4.38 5.01
N ALA A 207 -17.34 4.35 3.84
CA ALA A 207 -18.03 4.26 2.57
C ALA A 207 -18.78 2.93 2.42
N LEU A 208 -18.16 1.80 2.82
CA LEU A 208 -18.80 0.49 2.82
C LEU A 208 -19.96 0.41 3.81
N VAL A 209 -19.71 0.83 5.05
CA VAL A 209 -20.73 0.85 6.11
C VAL A 209 -21.90 1.76 5.73
N ALA A 210 -21.66 2.87 5.03
CA ALA A 210 -22.71 3.76 4.57
C ALA A 210 -23.70 3.06 3.63
N LEU A 211 -23.23 2.19 2.71
CA LEU A 211 -24.11 1.42 1.82
C LEU A 211 -25.07 0.52 2.61
N TYR A 212 -24.55 -0.17 3.61
CA TYR A 212 -25.35 -1.01 4.51
C TYR A 212 -26.28 -0.19 5.41
N ALA A 213 -25.75 0.81 6.11
CA ALA A 213 -26.46 1.58 7.12
C ALA A 213 -27.57 2.45 6.54
N GLU A 214 -27.40 2.94 5.31
CA GLU A 214 -28.44 3.66 4.58
C GLU A 214 -29.67 2.76 4.33
N ARG A 215 -29.46 1.52 3.84
CA ARG A 215 -30.56 0.55 3.66
C ARG A 215 -31.22 0.17 4.96
N MET A 216 -30.44 -0.10 6.00
CA MET A 216 -30.98 -0.44 7.31
C MET A 216 -31.83 0.70 7.91
N ARG A 217 -31.41 1.97 7.76
CA ARG A 217 -32.20 3.14 8.23
C ARG A 217 -33.48 3.36 7.42
N SER A 218 -33.48 3.01 6.14
CA SER A 218 -34.68 3.10 5.28
C SER A 218 -35.73 2.01 5.57
N GLY A 219 -35.45 1.07 6.48
CA GLY A 219 -36.30 -0.10 6.73
C GLY A 219 -36.11 -1.23 5.72
N ALA A 220 -35.30 -1.05 4.68
CA ALA A 220 -34.94 -2.06 3.69
C ALA A 220 -33.90 -3.07 4.23
N ARG A 221 -34.26 -3.77 5.30
CA ARG A 221 -33.35 -4.67 6.04
C ARG A 221 -32.73 -5.75 5.17
N GLU A 222 -33.52 -6.40 4.32
CA GLU A 222 -33.01 -7.47 3.43
C GLU A 222 -31.97 -6.94 2.43
N ALA A 223 -32.18 -5.74 1.88
CA ALA A 223 -31.22 -5.10 0.99
C ALA A 223 -29.92 -4.74 1.73
N GLY A 224 -30.03 -4.21 2.96
CA GLY A 224 -28.87 -3.95 3.81
C GLY A 224 -28.05 -5.22 4.08
N LEU A 225 -28.70 -6.29 4.55
CA LEU A 225 -28.03 -7.56 4.83
C LEU A 225 -27.44 -8.20 3.57
N ARG A 226 -28.09 -8.04 2.40
CA ARG A 226 -27.52 -8.48 1.13
C ARG A 226 -26.23 -7.75 0.78
N LEU A 227 -26.14 -6.43 1.04
CA LEU A 227 -24.90 -5.67 0.83
C LEU A 227 -23.79 -6.14 1.78
N ALA A 228 -24.10 -6.33 3.06
CA ALA A 228 -23.13 -6.86 4.03
C ALA A 228 -22.66 -8.29 3.66
N GLY A 229 -23.58 -9.13 3.18
CA GLY A 229 -23.27 -10.46 2.66
C GLY A 229 -22.37 -10.41 1.43
N LEU A 230 -22.67 -9.53 0.48
CA LEU A 230 -21.85 -9.34 -0.72
C LEU A 230 -20.43 -8.84 -0.39
N MET A 231 -20.29 -7.92 0.58
CA MET A 231 -18.98 -7.49 1.08
C MET A 231 -18.20 -8.66 1.70
N THR A 232 -18.88 -9.50 2.49
CA THR A 232 -18.29 -10.69 3.12
C THR A 232 -17.87 -11.74 2.09
N GLU A 233 -18.70 -11.99 1.09
CA GLU A 233 -18.43 -12.94 0.01
C GLU A 233 -17.27 -12.47 -0.86
N THR A 234 -17.24 -11.18 -1.20
CA THR A 234 -16.13 -10.55 -1.92
C THR A 234 -14.82 -10.67 -1.12
N ALA A 235 -14.83 -10.34 0.18
CA ALA A 235 -13.67 -10.50 1.04
C ALA A 235 -13.20 -11.96 1.13
N THR A 236 -14.14 -12.92 1.18
CA THR A 236 -13.83 -14.36 1.19
C THR A 236 -13.10 -14.80 -0.08
N VAL A 237 -13.45 -14.24 -1.23
CA VAL A 237 -12.71 -14.45 -2.50
C VAL A 237 -11.30 -13.85 -2.41
N LEU A 238 -11.19 -12.60 -1.95
CA LEU A 238 -9.92 -11.87 -1.87
C LEU A 238 -8.92 -12.48 -0.87
N ARG A 239 -9.40 -13.12 0.21
CA ARG A 239 -8.58 -13.77 1.24
C ARG A 239 -7.53 -14.75 0.70
N ALA A 240 -7.77 -15.32 -0.48
CA ALA A 240 -6.84 -16.24 -1.13
C ALA A 240 -5.50 -15.57 -1.50
N ASP A 241 -5.48 -14.27 -1.78
CA ASP A 241 -4.26 -13.52 -2.13
C ASP A 241 -3.67 -12.80 -0.89
N PRO A 242 -2.37 -12.97 -0.58
CA PRO A 242 -1.70 -12.29 0.54
C PRO A 242 -1.80 -10.75 0.54
N ARG A 243 -1.97 -10.11 -0.62
CA ARG A 243 -2.11 -8.65 -0.74
C ARG A 243 -3.41 -8.12 -0.14
N PHE A 244 -4.46 -8.95 -0.12
CA PHE A 244 -5.77 -8.59 0.44
C PHE A 244 -6.06 -9.25 1.78
N ARG A 245 -5.41 -10.38 2.08
CA ARG A 245 -5.81 -11.31 3.15
C ARG A 245 -6.06 -10.66 4.52
N PRO A 246 -5.17 -9.86 5.12
CA PRO A 246 -5.39 -9.41 6.49
C PRO A 246 -6.60 -8.48 6.62
N ARG A 247 -6.81 -7.58 5.64
CA ARG A 247 -7.99 -6.72 5.61
C ARG A 247 -9.23 -7.55 5.27
N ALA A 248 -9.16 -8.47 4.30
CA ALA A 248 -10.26 -9.36 3.98
C ALA A 248 -10.75 -10.16 5.22
N ASP A 249 -9.84 -10.77 5.98
CA ASP A 249 -10.15 -11.46 7.23
C ASP A 249 -10.79 -10.51 8.27
N ALA A 250 -10.29 -9.28 8.37
CA ALA A 250 -10.87 -8.28 9.25
C ALA A 250 -12.31 -7.92 8.82
N LEU A 251 -12.57 -7.71 7.52
CA LEU A 251 -13.92 -7.39 7.04
C LEU A 251 -14.90 -8.52 7.28
N ILE A 252 -14.48 -9.76 7.02
CA ILE A 252 -15.29 -10.95 7.30
C ILE A 252 -15.67 -10.98 8.79
N ALA A 253 -14.68 -10.84 9.67
CA ALA A 253 -14.93 -10.86 11.12
C ALA A 253 -15.85 -9.72 11.60
N MET A 254 -15.82 -8.56 10.94
CA MET A 254 -16.67 -7.41 11.27
C MET A 254 -18.10 -7.52 10.73
N ALA A 255 -18.28 -8.04 9.51
CA ALA A 255 -19.53 -7.98 8.76
C ALA A 255 -20.33 -9.30 8.74
N GLU A 256 -19.66 -10.47 8.69
CA GLU A 256 -20.32 -11.79 8.65
C GLU A 256 -21.30 -12.04 9.82
N PRO A 257 -21.02 -11.60 11.07
CA PRO A 257 -21.95 -11.79 12.18
C PRO A 257 -23.36 -11.20 11.94
N LEU A 258 -23.49 -10.23 11.04
CA LEU A 258 -24.78 -9.63 10.67
C LEU A 258 -25.71 -10.61 9.96
N LEU A 259 -25.14 -11.59 9.24
CA LEU A 259 -25.92 -12.60 8.52
C LEU A 259 -26.63 -13.56 9.46
N GLY A 260 -25.99 -13.91 10.58
CA GLY A 260 -26.57 -14.75 11.63
C GLY A 260 -27.36 -13.97 12.69
N SER A 261 -27.03 -12.70 12.91
CA SER A 261 -27.67 -11.85 13.92
C SER A 261 -28.01 -10.47 13.33
N PRO A 262 -29.08 -10.35 12.53
CA PRO A 262 -29.33 -9.14 11.76
C PRO A 262 -29.87 -7.94 12.56
N TRP A 263 -29.88 -8.01 13.89
CA TRP A 263 -30.20 -6.91 14.81
C TRP A 263 -28.95 -6.33 15.48
N LEU A 264 -27.76 -6.89 15.24
CA LEU A 264 -26.53 -6.56 15.95
C LEU A 264 -26.16 -5.06 15.86
N ASP A 265 -26.49 -4.40 14.75
CA ASP A 265 -26.24 -2.97 14.55
C ASP A 265 -27.40 -2.04 14.93
N GLN A 266 -28.55 -2.56 15.42
CA GLN A 266 -29.74 -1.71 15.69
C GLN A 266 -29.43 -0.53 16.61
N HIS A 267 -28.63 -0.76 17.65
CA HIS A 267 -28.18 0.26 18.59
C HIS A 267 -27.29 1.34 17.95
N ALA A 268 -26.57 1.01 16.88
CA ALA A 268 -25.59 1.87 16.25
C ALA A 268 -26.16 2.70 15.07
N LEU A 269 -27.31 2.29 14.50
CA LEU A 269 -27.94 2.94 13.35
C LEU A 269 -28.36 4.40 13.58
N PRO A 270 -29.04 4.77 14.69
CA PRO A 270 -29.53 6.15 14.88
C PRO A 270 -28.41 7.17 15.06
N GLY A 271 -27.30 6.78 15.68
CA GLY A 271 -26.16 7.65 15.97
C GLY A 271 -25.06 7.64 14.91
N GLY A 272 -25.22 6.89 13.81
CA GLY A 272 -24.17 6.74 12.79
C GLY A 272 -22.91 6.00 13.29
N ALA A 273 -23.02 5.23 14.38
CA ALA A 273 -21.90 4.55 15.03
C ALA A 273 -21.67 3.13 14.50
N VAL A 274 -22.27 2.78 13.36
CA VAL A 274 -22.21 1.42 12.78
C VAL A 274 -20.76 1.03 12.48
N ARG A 275 -19.95 1.97 12.01
CA ARG A 275 -18.54 1.74 11.72
C ARG A 275 -17.74 1.35 12.97
N GLN A 276 -18.01 2.01 14.10
CA GLN A 276 -17.40 1.69 15.39
C GLN A 276 -17.90 0.33 15.91
N ALA A 277 -19.18 0.01 15.69
CA ALA A 277 -19.74 -1.30 16.01
C ALA A 277 -19.14 -2.43 15.15
N TRP A 278 -18.74 -2.14 13.91
CA TRP A 278 -18.00 -3.08 13.07
C TRP A 278 -16.57 -3.22 13.57
N LEU A 279 -15.84 -2.12 13.76
CA LEU A 279 -14.45 -2.14 14.27
C LEU A 279 -14.30 -2.84 15.61
N SER A 280 -15.29 -2.74 16.51
CA SER A 280 -15.26 -3.41 17.82
C SER A 280 -15.38 -4.94 17.74
N ARG A 281 -15.81 -5.49 16.60
CA ARG A 281 -15.84 -6.93 16.34
C ARG A 281 -14.52 -7.47 15.79
N CYS A 282 -13.61 -6.59 15.36
CA CYS A 282 -12.34 -7.00 14.79
C CYS A 282 -11.51 -7.78 15.84
N PRO A 283 -11.12 -9.04 15.56
CA PRO A 283 -10.33 -9.83 16.48
C PRO A 283 -8.99 -9.15 16.82
N PRO A 284 -8.44 -9.31 18.04
CA PRO A 284 -7.20 -8.63 18.45
C PRO A 284 -6.01 -8.85 17.51
N HIS A 285 -5.89 -10.05 16.93
CA HIS A 285 -4.81 -10.37 15.99
C HIS A 285 -4.96 -9.68 14.63
N LEU A 286 -6.11 -9.08 14.29
CA LEU A 286 -6.37 -8.37 13.02
C LEU A 286 -6.47 -6.84 13.19
N VAL A 287 -6.33 -6.33 14.41
CA VAL A 287 -6.46 -4.88 14.70
C VAL A 287 -5.48 -4.03 13.89
N SER A 288 -4.29 -4.56 13.60
CA SER A 288 -3.32 -3.87 12.74
C SER A 288 -3.82 -3.66 11.31
N ALA A 289 -4.69 -4.53 10.79
CA ALA A 289 -5.27 -4.40 9.45
C ALA A 289 -6.29 -3.25 9.34
N THR A 290 -6.83 -2.80 10.48
CA THR A 290 -7.79 -1.69 10.56
C THR A 290 -7.17 -0.40 11.08
N LEU A 291 -5.85 -0.33 11.32
CA LEU A 291 -5.14 0.88 11.74
C LEU A 291 -5.48 2.15 10.93
N PRO A 292 -5.59 2.10 9.58
CA PRO A 292 -5.98 3.27 8.79
C PRO A 292 -7.30 3.89 9.24
N GLU A 293 -8.19 3.10 9.83
CA GLU A 293 -9.53 3.52 10.21
C GLU A 293 -9.56 4.27 11.56
N TRP A 294 -8.71 3.93 12.52
CA TRP A 294 -8.86 4.45 13.89
C TRP A 294 -7.60 5.14 14.42
N ALA A 295 -6.44 4.96 13.79
CA ALA A 295 -5.21 5.66 14.14
C ALA A 295 -4.37 5.98 12.90
N PRO A 296 -4.73 7.01 12.11
CA PRO A 296 -3.99 7.39 10.90
C PRO A 296 -2.50 7.64 11.12
N GLY A 297 -2.13 8.21 12.27
CA GLY A 297 -0.73 8.44 12.63
C GLY A 297 0.04 7.17 12.96
N GLU A 298 -0.60 6.19 13.61
CA GLU A 298 -0.04 4.84 13.78
C GLU A 298 0.14 4.16 12.42
N HIS A 299 -0.87 4.26 11.55
CA HIS A 299 -0.77 3.71 10.19
C HIS A 299 0.39 4.33 9.39
N PHE A 300 0.57 5.65 9.47
CA PHE A 300 1.68 6.35 8.82
C PHE A 300 3.06 5.86 9.31
N ARG A 301 3.30 5.76 10.62
CA ARG A 301 4.60 5.26 11.11
C ARG A 301 4.88 3.82 10.67
N HIS A 302 3.85 2.97 10.57
CA HIS A 302 3.99 1.58 10.17
C HIS A 302 4.31 1.44 8.69
N THR A 303 3.63 2.21 7.83
CA THR A 303 3.93 2.25 6.39
C THR A 303 5.31 2.86 6.11
N LEU A 304 5.70 3.90 6.84
CA LEU A 304 7.06 4.47 6.76
C LEU A 304 8.12 3.44 7.17
N TYR A 305 7.87 2.63 8.21
CA TYR A 305 8.76 1.53 8.57
C TYR A 305 8.88 0.50 7.43
N ASP A 306 7.76 0.12 6.81
CA ASP A 306 7.75 -0.81 5.67
C ASP A 306 8.48 -0.25 4.45
N LEU A 307 8.47 1.07 4.25
CA LEU A 307 9.27 1.75 3.23
C LEU A 307 10.77 1.66 3.54
N VAL A 308 11.17 1.83 4.80
CA VAL A 308 12.58 1.67 5.19
C VAL A 308 13.04 0.22 4.97
N GLU A 309 12.22 -0.76 5.33
CA GLU A 309 12.52 -2.18 5.07
C GLU A 309 12.61 -2.47 3.56
N ALA A 310 11.72 -1.91 2.74
CA ALA A 310 11.79 -2.06 1.28
C ALA A 310 13.06 -1.43 0.67
N LEU A 311 13.70 -0.48 1.36
CA LEU A 311 14.95 0.16 0.95
C LEU A 311 16.21 -0.52 1.51
N ASP A 312 16.09 -1.65 2.23
CA ASP A 312 17.22 -2.32 2.87
C ASP A 312 18.36 -2.69 1.88
N TYR A 313 18.01 -2.98 0.62
CA TYR A 313 18.99 -3.24 -0.45
C TYR A 313 19.98 -2.08 -0.69
N THR A 314 19.62 -0.85 -0.31
CA THR A 314 20.49 0.33 -0.44
C THR A 314 21.66 0.30 0.56
N ALA A 315 21.55 -0.45 1.66
CA ALA A 315 22.60 -0.60 2.66
C ALA A 315 23.87 -1.24 2.09
N ALA A 316 23.74 -2.21 1.18
CA ALA A 316 24.87 -2.83 0.49
C ALA A 316 25.67 -1.83 -0.38
N ARG A 317 25.06 -0.69 -0.72
CA ARG A 317 25.65 0.41 -1.48
C ARG A 317 26.19 1.53 -0.58
N GLY A 318 26.20 1.32 0.74
CA GLY A 318 26.71 2.29 1.72
C GLY A 318 25.75 3.44 2.03
N MET A 319 24.47 3.33 1.65
CA MET A 319 23.45 4.32 1.99
C MET A 319 22.62 3.86 3.18
N ASP A 320 22.18 4.78 4.02
CA ASP A 320 21.28 4.48 5.13
C ASP A 320 19.81 4.44 4.63
N PRO A 321 19.13 3.28 4.67
CA PRO A 321 17.74 3.16 4.21
C PRO A 321 16.77 4.13 4.90
N ARG A 322 17.03 4.50 6.16
CA ARG A 322 16.20 5.46 6.91
C ARG A 322 16.28 6.85 6.32
N ALA A 323 17.50 7.33 6.07
CA ALA A 323 17.74 8.61 5.41
C ALA A 323 17.16 8.63 3.98
N MET A 324 17.25 7.51 3.24
CA MET A 324 16.65 7.38 1.90
C MET A 324 15.12 7.46 1.97
N ALA A 325 14.47 6.76 2.90
CA ALA A 325 13.01 6.83 3.07
C ALA A 325 12.56 8.27 3.38
N ALA A 326 13.27 8.98 4.26
CA ALA A 326 12.99 10.38 4.57
C ALA A 326 13.17 11.29 3.34
N ALA A 327 14.19 11.05 2.52
CA ALA A 327 14.42 11.81 1.29
C ALA A 327 13.33 11.56 0.23
N LEU A 328 12.87 10.32 0.06
CA LEU A 328 11.79 9.96 -0.84
C LEU A 328 10.45 10.55 -0.37
N LEU A 329 10.15 10.47 0.93
CA LEU A 329 9.01 11.15 1.54
C LEU A 329 9.07 12.66 1.30
N ALA A 330 10.25 13.28 1.43
CA ALA A 330 10.45 14.70 1.14
C ALA A 330 10.13 15.04 -0.32
N ALA A 331 10.55 14.19 -1.26
CA ALA A 331 10.28 14.36 -2.68
C ALA A 331 8.77 14.33 -2.98
N ASP A 332 8.04 13.37 -2.39
CA ASP A 332 6.59 13.25 -2.57
C ASP A 332 5.82 14.41 -1.91
N VAL A 333 6.19 14.81 -0.69
CA VAL A 333 5.60 15.97 -0.02
C VAL A 333 5.83 17.24 -0.85
N ALA A 334 7.05 17.44 -1.38
CA ALA A 334 7.35 18.58 -2.23
C ALA A 334 6.63 18.52 -3.59
N GLY A 335 6.47 17.34 -4.17
CA GLY A 335 5.71 17.14 -5.41
C GLY A 335 4.23 17.48 -5.26
N VAL A 336 3.63 17.17 -4.11
CA VAL A 336 2.19 17.40 -3.85
C VAL A 336 1.92 18.81 -3.30
N CYS A 337 2.79 19.33 -2.45
CA CYS A 337 2.57 20.57 -1.70
C CYS A 337 3.42 21.75 -2.17
N GLY A 338 4.39 21.51 -3.05
CA GLY A 338 5.45 22.46 -3.42
C GLY A 338 6.62 22.42 -2.43
N VAL A 339 7.74 23.05 -2.81
CA VAL A 339 8.84 23.29 -1.86
C VAL A 339 8.47 24.43 -0.91
N SER A 340 8.98 24.41 0.32
CA SER A 340 8.79 25.54 1.24
C SER A 340 9.31 26.83 0.60
N GLU A 341 8.42 27.81 0.44
CA GLU A 341 8.73 29.21 0.18
C GLU A 341 9.72 29.74 1.25
N PRO A 342 10.51 30.79 0.94
CA PRO A 342 11.67 31.18 1.73
C PRO A 342 11.36 31.53 3.20
N ALA A 343 12.40 31.46 4.04
CA ALA A 343 12.41 31.60 5.51
C ALA A 343 11.75 32.86 6.14
N TRP A 344 11.22 33.79 5.34
CA TRP A 344 10.42 34.93 5.84
C TRP A 344 8.92 34.60 5.96
N ALA A 345 8.45 33.50 5.38
CA ALA A 345 7.10 33.01 5.58
C ALA A 345 6.97 32.50 7.02
N ALA A 346 6.05 33.07 7.79
CA ALA A 346 5.80 32.70 9.19
C ALA A 346 5.60 31.17 9.35
N PRO A 347 5.93 30.58 10.53
CA PRO A 347 5.62 29.18 10.83
C PRO A 347 4.13 28.89 10.52
N GLY A 348 3.86 27.97 9.60
CA GLY A 348 2.51 27.65 9.12
C GLY A 348 2.06 28.35 7.83
N GLY A 349 2.91 29.18 7.21
CA GLY A 349 2.57 29.93 6.00
C GLY A 349 2.49 29.10 4.71
N SER A 350 3.17 27.95 4.62
CA SER A 350 3.13 27.06 3.45
C SER A 350 2.43 25.73 3.76
N ARG A 351 1.78 25.15 2.76
CA ARG A 351 1.15 23.82 2.87
C ARG A 351 2.16 22.74 3.28
N THR A 352 3.37 22.82 2.74
CA THR A 352 4.50 21.94 3.10
C THR A 352 4.85 22.03 4.58
N ALA A 353 4.93 23.23 5.15
CA ALA A 353 5.21 23.40 6.58
C ALA A 353 4.09 22.80 7.46
N GLN A 354 2.82 22.93 7.05
CA GLN A 354 1.68 22.36 7.76
C GLN A 354 1.72 20.82 7.74
N VAL A 355 1.98 20.23 6.58
CA VAL A 355 2.14 18.77 6.42
C VAL A 355 3.29 18.27 7.29
N VAL A 356 4.47 18.88 7.18
CA VAL A 356 5.67 18.49 7.93
C VAL A 356 5.43 18.56 9.45
N ALA A 357 4.77 19.63 9.94
CA ALA A 357 4.43 19.76 11.34
C ALA A 357 3.48 18.65 11.85
N ALA A 358 2.57 18.17 11.00
CA ALA A 358 1.68 17.06 11.32
C ALA A 358 2.37 15.68 11.30
N LEU A 359 3.43 15.50 10.51
CA LEU A 359 4.20 14.26 10.42
C LEU A 359 5.20 14.08 11.57
N TYR A 360 5.83 15.16 12.03
CA TYR A 360 6.89 15.13 13.05
C TYR A 360 6.58 14.35 14.32
N PRO A 361 5.37 14.40 14.91
CA PRO A 361 5.06 13.62 16.12
C PRO A 361 5.15 12.10 15.93
N TRP A 362 5.20 11.62 14.68
CA TRP A 362 5.19 10.20 14.30
C TRP A 362 6.54 9.70 13.80
N MET A 363 7.58 10.54 13.88
CA MET A 363 8.92 10.26 13.38
C MET A 363 9.95 10.54 14.48
N ASP A 364 10.99 9.70 14.56
CA ASP A 364 12.14 9.98 15.43
C ASP A 364 12.97 11.17 14.95
N ASP A 365 13.85 11.67 15.81
CA ASP A 365 14.77 12.79 15.57
C ASP A 365 15.58 12.67 14.28
N GLU A 366 16.12 11.48 13.96
CA GLU A 366 16.94 11.29 12.75
C GLU A 366 16.10 11.41 11.48
N LEU A 367 14.94 10.77 11.45
CA LEU A 367 14.02 10.86 10.31
C LEU A 367 13.49 12.29 10.13
N ARG A 368 13.17 12.99 11.24
CA ARG A 368 12.75 14.40 11.21
C ARG A 368 13.84 15.29 10.65
N GLN A 369 15.08 15.10 11.09
CA GLN A 369 16.22 15.88 10.62
C GLN A 369 16.48 15.62 9.12
N ALA A 370 16.47 14.37 8.69
CA ALA A 370 16.67 14.01 7.28
C ALA A 370 15.57 14.60 6.38
N LEU A 371 14.31 14.51 6.80
CA LEU A 371 13.17 15.12 6.10
C LEU A 371 13.32 16.65 6.00
N TYR A 372 13.68 17.30 7.11
CA TYR A 372 13.89 18.75 7.15
C TYR A 372 15.00 19.18 6.19
N LEU A 373 16.19 18.56 6.29
CA LEU A 373 17.34 18.91 5.45
C LEU A 373 17.05 18.66 3.97
N ALA A 374 16.40 17.54 3.64
CA ALA A 374 15.99 17.26 2.27
C ALA A 374 15.00 18.31 1.73
N LEU A 375 14.11 18.85 2.55
CA LEU A 375 13.16 19.89 2.11
C LEU A 375 13.79 21.28 2.05
N ALA A 376 14.57 21.67 3.06
CA ALA A 376 15.03 23.04 3.28
C ALA A 376 16.31 23.41 2.51
N GLU A 377 17.18 22.44 2.23
CA GLU A 377 18.51 22.70 1.64
C GLU A 377 18.63 22.05 0.26
N PRO A 378 18.46 22.81 -0.85
CA PRO A 378 18.54 22.27 -2.21
C PRO A 378 19.88 21.62 -2.56
N ALA A 379 20.98 22.07 -1.93
CA ALA A 379 22.31 21.53 -2.13
C ALA A 379 22.63 20.31 -1.25
N HIS A 380 21.72 19.91 -0.36
CA HIS A 380 21.95 18.79 0.55
C HIS A 380 22.05 17.46 -0.22
N PRO A 381 22.96 16.54 0.14
CA PRO A 381 23.13 15.28 -0.59
C PRO A 381 21.84 14.45 -0.73
N LEU A 382 20.94 14.51 0.24
CA LEU A 382 19.63 13.83 0.18
C LEU A 382 18.72 14.33 -0.96
N ARG A 383 18.94 15.53 -1.50
CA ARG A 383 18.26 15.97 -2.73
C ARG A 383 18.68 15.16 -3.96
N GLY A 384 19.89 14.63 -3.96
CA GLY A 384 20.36 13.71 -5.01
C GLY A 384 19.62 12.36 -5.02
N CYS A 385 18.86 12.06 -3.97
CA CYS A 385 18.01 10.87 -3.87
C CYS A 385 16.62 11.07 -4.49
N TRP A 386 16.27 12.30 -4.90
CA TRP A 386 14.96 12.60 -5.45
C TRP A 386 14.86 12.11 -6.90
N PRO A 387 13.67 11.68 -7.35
CA PRO A 387 13.45 11.42 -8.76
C PRO A 387 13.73 12.66 -9.62
N ALA A 388 14.38 12.44 -10.76
CA ALA A 388 14.66 13.48 -11.75
C ALA A 388 14.25 12.98 -13.14
N GLY A 389 13.51 13.79 -13.92
CA GLY A 389 13.00 13.37 -15.22
C GLY A 389 12.04 12.16 -15.15
N GLY A 390 11.44 11.91 -13.98
CA GLY A 390 10.62 10.74 -13.72
C GLY A 390 11.41 9.44 -13.60
N GLU A 391 12.70 9.49 -13.30
CA GLU A 391 13.55 8.32 -13.08
C GLU A 391 14.16 8.34 -11.67
N LEU A 392 14.38 7.15 -11.10
CA LEU A 392 15.10 7.01 -9.83
C LEU A 392 16.59 7.24 -10.05
N PRO A 393 17.29 7.89 -9.10
CA PRO A 393 18.74 8.00 -9.12
C PRO A 393 19.41 6.61 -9.16
N PRO A 394 20.56 6.44 -9.84
CA PRO A 394 21.21 5.12 -10.01
C PRO A 394 21.44 4.36 -8.70
N GLY A 395 21.78 5.08 -7.61
CA GLY A 395 21.97 4.48 -6.29
C GLY A 395 20.71 3.85 -5.70
N LEU A 396 19.52 4.31 -6.10
CA LEU A 396 18.23 3.85 -5.60
C LEU A 396 17.53 2.87 -6.55
N VAL A 397 18.07 2.60 -7.74
CA VAL A 397 17.46 1.64 -8.67
C VAL A 397 17.37 0.26 -8.01
N PRO A 398 16.16 -0.33 -7.88
CA PRO A 398 15.99 -1.67 -7.32
C PRO A 398 16.76 -2.73 -8.14
N PRO A 399 17.34 -3.75 -7.49
CA PRO A 399 18.12 -4.79 -8.18
C PRO A 399 17.29 -5.72 -9.07
N ASP A 400 16.01 -5.92 -8.75
CA ASP A 400 15.11 -6.84 -9.43
C ASP A 400 13.65 -6.36 -9.35
N ARG A 401 12.77 -7.04 -10.11
CA ARG A 401 11.35 -6.72 -10.22
C ARG A 401 10.60 -6.85 -8.89
N GLU A 402 10.96 -7.83 -8.07
CA GLU A 402 10.31 -8.06 -6.78
C GLU A 402 10.60 -6.92 -5.81
N THR A 403 11.86 -6.49 -5.74
CA THR A 403 12.30 -5.35 -4.94
C THR A 403 11.68 -4.05 -5.45
N ALA A 404 11.56 -3.88 -6.78
CA ALA A 404 10.87 -2.74 -7.36
C ALA A 404 9.37 -2.71 -7.00
N ALA A 405 8.69 -3.86 -7.05
CA ALA A 405 7.28 -3.97 -6.66
C ALA A 405 7.06 -3.73 -5.16
N ALA A 406 7.97 -4.22 -4.30
CA ALA A 406 7.95 -3.95 -2.88
C ALA A 406 8.19 -2.47 -2.57
N LEU A 407 9.17 -1.83 -3.22
CA LEU A 407 9.43 -0.40 -3.08
C LEU A 407 8.24 0.43 -3.55
N LEU A 408 7.67 0.13 -4.72
CA LEU A 408 6.49 0.82 -5.23
C LEU A 408 5.31 0.71 -4.25
N GLY A 409 5.04 -0.51 -3.79
CA GLY A 409 3.95 -0.81 -2.86
C GLY A 409 4.09 -0.05 -1.54
N SER A 410 5.25 -0.15 -0.89
CA SER A 410 5.52 0.54 0.37
C SER A 410 5.58 2.07 0.20
N ALA A 411 6.14 2.59 -0.89
CA ALA A 411 6.14 4.03 -1.18
C ALA A 411 4.72 4.55 -1.40
N TYR A 412 3.89 3.85 -2.16
CA TYR A 412 2.51 4.25 -2.41
C TYR A 412 1.65 4.18 -1.14
N ALA A 413 1.78 3.11 -0.34
CA ALA A 413 1.12 2.99 0.95
C ALA A 413 1.51 4.12 1.91
N THR A 414 2.81 4.46 1.98
CA THR A 414 3.30 5.60 2.78
C THR A 414 2.72 6.93 2.28
N GLY A 415 2.67 7.10 0.95
CA GLY A 415 2.04 8.23 0.27
C GLY A 415 0.59 8.44 0.71
N LEU A 416 -0.22 7.39 0.59
CA LEU A 416 -1.63 7.41 0.98
C LEU A 416 -1.80 7.65 2.49
N ALA A 417 -0.93 7.07 3.32
CA ALA A 417 -1.01 7.22 4.77
C ALA A 417 -0.74 8.66 5.24
N TRP A 418 0.28 9.34 4.70
CA TRP A 418 0.55 10.74 5.06
C TRP A 418 -0.52 11.69 4.50
N CYS A 419 -1.03 11.41 3.30
CA CYS A 419 -2.17 12.12 2.72
C CYS A 419 -3.40 12.02 3.64
N ALA A 420 -3.75 10.82 4.10
CA ALA A 420 -4.86 10.60 5.01
C ALA A 420 -4.66 11.29 6.37
N LEU A 421 -3.45 11.19 6.95
CA LEU A 421 -3.11 11.84 8.22
C LEU A 421 -3.23 13.36 8.17
N THR A 422 -2.92 13.97 7.03
CA THR A 422 -2.93 15.44 6.85
C THR A 422 -4.17 15.97 6.14
N SER A 423 -5.13 15.10 5.81
CA SER A 423 -6.28 15.41 4.94
C SER A 423 -5.88 16.02 3.58
N THR A 424 -4.69 15.69 3.09
CA THR A 424 -4.22 16.09 1.76
C THR A 424 -4.73 15.09 0.72
N PRO A 425 -5.41 15.54 -0.36
CA PRO A 425 -5.79 14.64 -1.44
C PRO A 425 -4.56 13.99 -2.09
N ALA A 426 -4.65 12.69 -2.35
CA ALA A 426 -3.63 11.98 -3.11
C ALA A 426 -3.64 12.45 -4.58
N PRO A 427 -2.47 12.57 -5.22
CA PRO A 427 -2.37 12.97 -6.62
C PRO A 427 -2.98 11.91 -7.55
N PRO A 428 -3.79 12.30 -8.55
CA PRO A 428 -4.43 11.35 -9.47
C PRO A 428 -3.45 10.65 -10.42
N GLU A 429 -2.28 11.24 -10.65
CA GLU A 429 -1.20 10.69 -11.49
C GLU A 429 -0.16 9.88 -10.68
N GLY A 430 -0.43 9.65 -9.39
CA GLY A 430 0.51 9.00 -8.48
C GLY A 430 1.53 9.97 -7.90
N PHE A 431 2.33 9.48 -6.96
CA PHE A 431 3.38 10.24 -6.31
C PHE A 431 4.67 10.20 -7.16
N ALA A 432 5.49 11.25 -7.09
CA ALA A 432 6.69 11.40 -7.91
C ALA A 432 7.65 10.21 -7.77
N VAL A 433 7.85 9.71 -6.55
CA VAL A 433 8.67 8.53 -6.28
C VAL A 433 8.04 7.29 -6.89
N CYS A 434 6.73 7.08 -6.71
CA CYS A 434 6.03 5.93 -7.23
C CYS A 434 6.10 5.87 -8.76
N SER A 435 5.84 6.99 -9.45
CA SER A 435 5.94 7.08 -10.92
C SER A 435 7.35 6.80 -11.42
N ALA A 436 8.39 7.18 -10.67
CA ALA A 436 9.77 6.87 -11.02
C ALA A 436 10.12 5.38 -10.84
N VAL A 437 9.58 4.72 -9.81
CA VAL A 437 9.74 3.27 -9.60
C VAL A 437 9.05 2.47 -10.71
N VAL A 438 7.87 2.92 -11.18
CA VAL A 438 7.12 2.27 -12.26
C VAL A 438 7.94 2.13 -13.53
N LYS A 439 8.76 3.13 -13.91
CA LYS A 439 9.65 3.00 -15.07
C LYS A 439 10.61 1.82 -14.94
N CYS A 440 11.12 1.53 -13.74
CA CYS A 440 11.97 0.36 -13.50
C CYS A 440 11.24 -0.96 -13.76
N LEU A 441 9.92 -1.02 -13.48
CA LEU A 441 9.08 -2.19 -13.72
C LEU A 441 8.74 -2.37 -15.21
N ILE A 442 8.45 -1.27 -15.91
CA ILE A 442 8.14 -1.29 -17.36
C ILE A 442 9.34 -1.81 -18.17
N HIS A 443 10.55 -1.35 -17.85
CA HIS A 443 11.77 -1.77 -18.55
C HIS A 443 12.17 -3.23 -18.33
N GLN A 444 11.54 -3.92 -17.38
CA GLN A 444 11.77 -5.34 -17.06
C GLN A 444 10.60 -6.24 -17.47
N ARG A 445 9.59 -5.72 -18.20
CA ARG A 445 8.46 -6.52 -18.68
C ARG A 445 8.90 -7.31 -19.93
N ASP A 446 8.93 -8.65 -19.82
CA ASP A 446 9.15 -9.59 -20.94
C ASP A 446 7.94 -9.67 -21.90
N ASP A 447 7.29 -8.54 -22.17
CA ASP A 447 6.28 -8.53 -23.22
C ASP A 447 7.00 -8.64 -24.57
N PRO A 448 6.54 -9.50 -25.48
CA PRO A 448 6.94 -9.36 -26.87
C PRO A 448 6.55 -7.94 -27.29
N ARG A 449 7.56 -7.13 -27.63
CA ARG A 449 7.33 -5.80 -28.20
C ARG A 449 6.27 -5.96 -29.28
N PRO A 450 5.23 -5.10 -29.33
CA PRO A 450 4.37 -5.05 -30.50
C PRO A 450 5.29 -4.98 -31.70
N GLN A 451 5.21 -5.97 -32.60
CA GLN A 451 5.93 -5.89 -33.87
C GLN A 451 5.60 -4.52 -34.43
N GLU A 452 6.61 -3.66 -34.59
CA GLU A 452 6.47 -2.41 -35.32
C GLU A 452 5.68 -2.75 -36.56
N ALA A 453 4.47 -2.19 -36.67
CA ALA A 453 3.57 -2.47 -37.76
C ALA A 453 4.39 -2.31 -39.02
N ALA A 454 4.60 -3.42 -39.73
CA ALA A 454 5.32 -3.42 -40.99
C ALA A 454 4.73 -2.29 -41.82
N GLU A 455 5.59 -1.34 -42.21
CA GLU A 455 5.19 -0.17 -42.97
C GLU A 455 4.20 -0.59 -44.06
N PRO A 456 3.06 0.11 -44.21
CA PRO A 456 2.10 -0.25 -45.23
C PRO A 456 2.82 -0.16 -46.57
N ARG A 457 3.05 -1.32 -47.20
CA ARG A 457 3.52 -1.38 -48.59
C ARG A 457 2.57 -0.52 -49.40
N ARG A 458 3.08 0.61 -49.89
CA ARG A 458 2.39 1.43 -50.89
C ARG A 458 2.02 0.54 -52.07
N PRO A 459 0.77 0.56 -52.55
CA PRO A 459 0.46 -0.06 -53.82
C PRO A 459 1.09 0.81 -54.90
N ASP A 460 2.12 0.27 -55.57
CA ASP A 460 2.59 0.84 -56.83
C ASP A 460 1.50 0.63 -57.88
N LEU A 461 0.78 1.71 -58.16
CA LEU A 461 -0.05 1.88 -59.34
C LEU A 461 0.73 2.76 -60.32
N ASP A 462 1.44 2.13 -61.25
CA ASP A 462 1.32 2.39 -62.70
C ASP A 462 2.41 1.61 -63.44
N GLU A 463 2.00 0.69 -64.31
CA GLU A 463 2.18 0.85 -65.77
C GLU A 463 1.67 -0.41 -66.52
N SER A 464 0.53 -0.23 -67.21
CA SER A 464 0.45 -0.39 -68.65
C SER A 464 0.77 -1.75 -69.31
N GLY A 465 -0.30 -2.43 -69.77
CA GLY A 465 -0.31 -3.33 -70.93
C GLY A 465 0.22 -4.75 -70.66
N GLY A 466 -0.54 -5.83 -70.79
CA GLY A 466 -1.30 -6.18 -71.99
C GLY A 466 -0.69 -7.45 -72.57
N TRP A 467 -1.52 -8.50 -72.65
CA TRP A 467 -1.38 -9.72 -73.47
C TRP A 467 -0.75 -10.98 -72.84
N LEU A 468 -1.66 -11.82 -72.32
CA LEU A 468 -1.67 -13.25 -72.61
C LEU A 468 -1.87 -13.44 -74.12
N PHE A 469 -0.96 -14.16 -74.78
CA PHE A 469 -1.30 -15.18 -75.78
C PHE A 469 -0.18 -16.22 -75.89
N GLU A 470 -0.64 -17.47 -75.94
CA GLU A 470 0.08 -18.66 -76.36
C GLU A 470 0.79 -18.45 -77.71
N THR A 471 1.95 -19.07 -77.91
CA THR A 471 2.08 -20.26 -78.76
C THR A 471 3.53 -20.74 -78.87
N SER A 472 3.67 -22.05 -78.74
CA SER A 472 4.52 -22.94 -79.55
C SER A 472 6.05 -22.78 -79.58
N ASN A 473 6.66 -23.83 -79.03
CA ASN A 473 7.47 -24.82 -79.75
C ASN A 473 9.01 -24.70 -79.66
N SER A 474 9.58 -25.90 -79.48
CA SER A 474 10.91 -26.36 -79.88
C SER A 474 12.16 -25.90 -79.10
N ASP A 475 12.83 -26.95 -78.59
CA ASP A 475 14.28 -27.18 -78.62
C ASP A 475 15.23 -26.34 -77.72
N ILE A 476 15.67 -26.99 -76.63
CA ILE A 476 17.06 -27.42 -76.29
C ILE A 476 18.19 -26.85 -77.21
N PRO A 477 19.46 -26.57 -76.80
CA PRO A 477 20.18 -26.78 -75.53
C PRO A 477 21.10 -25.60 -75.06
N SER A 478 21.87 -25.90 -74.01
CA SER A 478 23.31 -25.61 -73.84
C SER A 478 23.75 -24.24 -73.30
N LEU A 479 24.04 -24.23 -71.99
CA LEU A 479 25.37 -24.09 -71.35
C LEU A 479 26.21 -22.81 -71.60
N PRO A 480 27.17 -22.50 -70.69
CA PRO A 480 27.47 -21.17 -70.10
C PRO A 480 28.76 -20.59 -70.75
N PRO A 481 29.64 -19.70 -70.18
CA PRO A 481 29.86 -19.14 -68.82
C PRO A 481 29.84 -17.59 -68.82
N LEU A 482 29.95 -16.83 -67.72
CA LEU A 482 30.84 -16.81 -66.55
C LEU A 482 30.14 -16.21 -65.33
#